data_AF-A0A971A299-F1
#
_entry.id   AF-A0A971A299-F1
#
_cell.length_a   1.000
_cell.length_b   1.000
_cell.length_c   1.000
_cell.angle_alpha   90.00
_cell.angle_beta   90.00
_cell.angle_gamma   90.00
#
_symmetry.space_group_name_H-M   'P 1'
#
loop_
_entity.id
_entity.type
_entity.pdbx_description
1 polymer ?
#
loop_
_entity_poly.entity_id
_entity_poly.type
_entity_poly.pdbx_seq_one_letter_code
_entity_poly.pdbx_strand_id
1 'polypeptide(L)'
;MAVGIATIYVVGHPEEPSPTSDAADLAGYWKKQLVFAFVGLGGLVAANLVNYRRLGAVSHWIYGLTVVLLVVILVGKYVSLPFVPLRGGAHRWIVLKIGSHSLPAIQPSEFCKLAYILALAWYLRYRSNYSRFRALVGPFALTLLPMVLILLEPDLGTVMLMMPVFFTMLFVAGARIKHLAMIV
;
A
#
# COMPACT_ATOMS: atom_id res chain seq x y z
N MET A 1 10.78 -10.84 10.37
CA MET A 1 9.74 -10.85 11.43
C MET A 1 10.29 -11.18 12.82
N ALA A 2 11.17 -12.18 12.97
CA ALA A 2 11.73 -12.57 14.28
C ALA A 2 12.39 -11.42 15.07
N VAL A 3 13.26 -10.63 14.42
CA VAL A 3 13.93 -9.48 15.05
C VAL A 3 12.92 -8.45 15.57
N GLY A 4 11.89 -8.12 14.78
CA GLY A 4 10.87 -7.14 15.19
C GLY A 4 9.99 -7.60 16.35
N ILE A 5 9.62 -8.90 16.38
CA ILE A 5 8.88 -9.47 17.51
C ILE A 5 9.76 -9.47 18.77
N ALA A 6 11.04 -9.82 18.64
CA ALA A 6 11.99 -9.78 19.74
C ALA A 6 12.17 -8.35 20.29
N THR A 7 12.30 -7.34 19.43
CA THR A 7 12.42 -5.94 19.87
C THR A 7 11.17 -5.46 20.62
N ILE A 8 9.95 -5.77 20.12
CA ILE A 8 8.70 -5.37 20.81
C ILE A 8 8.54 -6.11 22.14
N TYR A 9 8.92 -7.39 22.19
CA TYR A 9 8.87 -8.17 23.42
C TYR A 9 9.82 -7.63 24.49
N VAL A 10 11.07 -7.31 24.10
CA VAL A 10 12.09 -6.74 24.99
C VAL A 10 11.68 -5.36 25.50
N VAL A 11 11.13 -4.50 24.63
CA VAL A 11 10.63 -3.17 25.04
C VAL A 11 9.37 -3.27 25.91
N GLY A 12 8.53 -4.28 25.70
CA GLY A 12 7.32 -4.52 26.49
C GLY A 12 7.54 -5.23 27.84
N HIS A 13 8.75 -5.72 28.12
CA HIS A 13 9.14 -6.32 29.40
C HIS A 13 10.48 -5.71 29.88
N PRO A 14 10.51 -4.42 30.28
CA PRO A 14 11.72 -3.84 30.86
C PRO A 14 12.05 -4.49 32.21
N GLU A 15 13.34 -4.72 32.46
CA GLU A 15 13.83 -5.28 33.73
C GLU A 15 13.63 -4.33 34.92
N GLU A 16 13.42 -3.02 34.67
CA GLU A 16 13.03 -2.04 35.68
C GLU A 16 11.52 -1.72 35.57
N PRO A 17 10.72 -1.99 36.62
CA PRO A 17 9.29 -1.72 36.60
C PRO A 17 9.04 -0.21 36.75
N SER A 18 8.99 0.51 35.65
CA SER A 18 8.48 1.89 35.65
C SER A 18 6.95 1.87 35.77
N PRO A 19 6.34 2.70 36.65
CA PRO A 19 4.92 2.64 36.99
C PRO A 19 4.02 3.34 35.94
N THR A 20 4.40 3.32 34.66
CA THR A 20 3.65 3.99 33.60
C THR A 20 2.68 3.01 32.91
N SER A 21 1.46 3.46 32.66
CA SER A 21 0.43 2.78 31.85
C SER A 21 0.93 2.28 30.49
N ASP A 22 2.00 2.89 29.98
CA ASP A 22 2.62 2.57 28.70
C ASP A 22 3.20 1.14 28.66
N ALA A 23 3.78 0.62 29.75
CA ALA A 23 4.36 -0.72 29.77
C ALA A 23 3.30 -1.83 29.63
N ALA A 24 2.12 -1.64 30.24
CA ALA A 24 0.99 -2.55 30.11
C ALA A 24 0.37 -2.51 28.71
N ASP A 25 0.30 -1.33 28.08
CA ASP A 25 -0.15 -1.18 26.69
C ASP A 25 0.85 -1.81 25.70
N LEU A 26 2.16 -1.67 25.93
CA LEU A 26 3.25 -2.29 25.16
C LEU A 26 3.18 -3.83 25.17
N ALA A 27 2.84 -4.42 26.31
CA ALA A 27 2.61 -5.86 26.44
C ALA A 27 1.41 -6.38 25.60
N GLY A 28 0.53 -5.51 25.11
CA GLY A 28 -0.57 -5.88 24.21
C GLY A 28 -0.18 -5.94 22.73
N TYR A 29 0.85 -5.18 22.31
CA TYR A 29 1.18 -5.03 20.88
C TYR A 29 1.89 -6.24 20.28
N TRP A 30 2.70 -6.99 21.04
CA TRP A 30 3.36 -8.19 20.51
C TRP A 30 2.35 -9.29 20.14
N LYS A 31 1.25 -9.43 20.90
CA LYS A 31 0.15 -10.35 20.57
C LYS A 31 -0.52 -9.97 19.25
N LYS A 32 -0.79 -8.68 19.05
CA LYS A 32 -1.32 -8.16 17.78
C LYS A 32 -0.34 -8.41 16.62
N GLN A 33 0.96 -8.21 16.84
CA GLN A 33 2.00 -8.44 15.84
C GLN A 33 2.07 -9.91 15.41
N LEU A 34 1.94 -10.85 16.35
CA LEU A 34 1.86 -12.28 16.05
C LEU A 34 0.62 -12.61 15.21
N VAL A 35 -0.56 -12.09 15.57
CA VAL A 35 -1.78 -12.30 14.79
C VAL A 35 -1.62 -11.77 13.36
N PHE A 36 -1.10 -10.55 13.18
CA PHE A 36 -0.82 -10.01 11.84
C PHE A 36 0.23 -10.81 11.08
N ALA A 37 1.23 -11.37 11.77
CA ALA A 37 2.21 -12.26 11.14
C ALA A 37 1.56 -13.53 10.59
N PHE A 38 0.69 -14.18 11.36
CA PHE A 38 -0.04 -15.37 10.90
C PHE A 38 -1.03 -15.05 9.77
N VAL A 39 -1.74 -13.92 9.86
CA VAL A 39 -2.64 -13.45 8.79
C VAL A 39 -1.84 -13.17 7.51
N GLY A 40 -0.68 -12.53 7.61
CA GLY A 40 0.22 -12.28 6.47
C GLY A 40 0.74 -13.57 5.84
N LEU A 41 1.13 -14.55 6.66
CA LEU A 41 1.57 -15.87 6.20
C LEU A 41 0.44 -16.62 5.47
N GLY A 42 -0.78 -16.59 6.02
CA GLY A 42 -1.96 -17.16 5.38
C GLY A 42 -2.26 -16.47 4.05
N GLY A 43 -2.14 -15.14 4.00
CA GLY A 43 -2.27 -14.35 2.77
C GLY A 43 -1.24 -14.74 1.70
N LEU A 44 0.01 -15.02 2.10
CA LEU A 44 1.06 -15.48 1.20
C LEU A 44 0.76 -16.87 0.61
N VAL A 45 0.32 -17.82 1.45
CA VAL A 45 -0.08 -19.15 0.97
C VAL A 45 -1.26 -19.04 0.02
N ALA A 46 -2.27 -18.25 0.37
CA ALA A 46 -3.43 -18.02 -0.49
C ALA A 46 -3.02 -17.40 -1.84
N ALA A 47 -2.15 -16.38 -1.83
CA ALA A 47 -1.64 -15.75 -3.03
C ALA A 47 -0.86 -16.74 -3.92
N ASN A 48 -0.09 -17.66 -3.33
CA ASN A 48 0.63 -18.70 -4.06
C ASN A 48 -0.30 -19.72 -4.73
N LEU A 49 -1.46 -20.00 -4.14
CA LEU A 49 -2.47 -20.90 -4.72
C LEU A 49 -3.22 -20.26 -5.91
N VAL A 50 -3.24 -18.92 -6.00
CA VAL A 50 -3.93 -18.22 -7.09
C VAL A 50 -3.02 -18.11 -8.31
N ASN A 51 -3.49 -18.64 -9.44
CA ASN A 51 -2.75 -18.57 -10.69
C ASN A 51 -2.51 -17.10 -11.13
N TYR A 52 -1.24 -16.74 -11.33
CA TYR A 52 -0.79 -15.41 -11.77
C TYR A 52 -1.51 -14.89 -13.02
N ARG A 53 -1.97 -15.79 -13.92
CA ARG A 53 -2.70 -15.41 -15.13
C ARG A 53 -4.10 -14.85 -14.83
N ARG A 54 -4.77 -15.34 -13.79
CA ARG A 54 -6.07 -14.81 -13.34
C ARG A 54 -5.88 -13.48 -12.59
N LEU A 55 -4.86 -13.40 -11.74
CA LEU A 55 -4.46 -12.15 -11.06
C LEU A 55 -4.20 -11.01 -12.04
N GLY A 56 -3.51 -11.29 -13.15
CA GLY A 56 -3.29 -10.33 -14.21
C GLY A 56 -4.57 -9.81 -14.87
N ALA A 57 -5.54 -10.67 -15.18
CA ALA A 57 -6.82 -10.23 -15.75
C ALA A 57 -7.66 -9.38 -14.78
N VAL A 58 -7.64 -9.72 -13.48
CA VAL A 58 -8.38 -9.01 -12.43
C VAL A 58 -7.64 -7.75 -11.93
N SER A 59 -6.37 -7.57 -12.29
CA SER A 59 -5.52 -6.46 -11.86
C SER A 59 -6.14 -5.09 -12.08
N HIS A 60 -6.79 -4.85 -13.23
CA HIS A 60 -7.46 -3.57 -13.50
C HIS A 60 -8.65 -3.30 -12.58
N TRP A 61 -9.38 -4.35 -12.20
CA TRP A 61 -10.48 -4.23 -11.24
C TRP A 61 -9.96 -3.92 -9.84
N ILE A 62 -8.89 -4.61 -9.42
CA ILE A 62 -8.23 -4.36 -8.14
C ILE A 62 -7.69 -2.93 -8.10
N TYR A 63 -7.03 -2.51 -9.19
CA TYR A 63 -6.53 -1.14 -9.33
C TYR A 63 -7.66 -0.10 -9.26
N GLY A 64 -8.73 -0.28 -10.05
CA GLY A 64 -9.89 0.61 -10.01
C GLY A 64 -10.51 0.71 -8.62
N LEU A 65 -10.67 -0.43 -7.93
CA LEU A 65 -11.17 -0.47 -6.56
C LEU A 65 -10.24 0.30 -5.60
N THR A 66 -8.92 0.14 -5.70
CA THR A 66 -7.98 0.89 -4.85
C THR A 66 -8.01 2.38 -5.12
N VAL A 67 -8.14 2.80 -6.38
CA VAL A 67 -8.29 4.22 -6.75
C VAL A 67 -9.59 4.79 -6.16
N VAL A 68 -10.71 4.07 -6.29
CA VAL A 68 -11.98 4.48 -5.68
C VAL A 68 -11.83 4.61 -4.16
N LEU A 69 -11.12 3.69 -3.52
CA LEU A 69 -10.90 3.72 -2.07
C LEU A 69 -10.07 4.94 -1.63
N LEU A 70 -9.03 5.31 -2.40
CA LEU A 70 -8.26 6.54 -2.17
C LEU A 70 -9.13 7.80 -2.38
N VAL A 71 -9.99 7.81 -3.42
CA VAL A 71 -10.95 8.91 -3.62
C VAL A 71 -11.90 9.03 -2.42
N VAL A 72 -12.39 7.91 -1.89
CA VAL A 72 -13.27 7.92 -0.69
C VAL A 72 -12.56 8.50 0.52
N ILE A 73 -11.28 8.18 0.75
CA ILE A 73 -10.48 8.80 1.82
C ILE A 73 -10.35 10.30 1.57
N LEU A 74 -10.04 10.70 0.35
CA LEU A 74 -9.89 12.10 -0.02
C LEU A 74 -11.19 12.87 0.17
N VAL A 75 -12.33 12.30 -0.20
CA VAL A 75 -13.65 12.88 0.10
C VAL A 75 -13.87 12.94 1.61
N GLY A 76 -13.48 11.90 2.35
CA GLY A 76 -13.52 11.85 3.81
C GLY A 76 -12.73 12.95 4.53
N LYS A 77 -11.72 13.51 3.85
CA LYS A 77 -10.98 14.69 4.33
C LYS A 77 -11.79 15.98 4.24
N TYR A 78 -12.66 16.12 3.24
CA TYR A 78 -13.48 17.32 3.01
C TYR A 78 -14.89 17.19 3.62
N VAL A 79 -15.43 15.97 3.61
CA VAL A 79 -16.72 15.60 4.19
C VAL A 79 -16.39 14.67 5.34
N SER A 80 -16.61 15.10 6.59
CA SER A 80 -16.27 14.31 7.79
C SER A 80 -16.98 12.95 7.78
N LEU A 81 -16.32 11.91 7.27
CA LEU A 81 -16.84 10.56 7.22
C LEU A 81 -16.54 9.83 8.54
N PRO A 82 -17.52 9.18 9.18
CA PRO A 82 -17.34 8.57 10.51
C PRO A 82 -16.35 7.39 10.52
N PHE A 83 -16.01 6.85 9.36
CA PHE A 83 -15.08 5.73 9.16
C PHE A 83 -13.67 6.16 8.71
N VAL A 84 -13.44 7.46 8.51
CA VAL A 84 -12.12 8.01 8.16
C VAL A 84 -11.67 8.98 9.26
N PRO A 85 -11.07 8.49 10.36
CA PRO A 85 -10.60 9.36 11.43
C PRO A 85 -9.36 10.17 11.01
N LEU A 86 -9.25 11.39 11.50
CA LEU A 86 -8.01 12.15 11.46
C LEU A 86 -7.00 11.50 12.43
N ARG A 87 -5.94 10.89 11.90
CA ARG A 87 -4.84 10.30 12.69
C ARG A 87 -3.52 10.92 12.26
N GLY A 88 -2.78 11.50 13.20
CA GLY A 88 -1.49 12.14 12.91
C GLY A 88 -1.58 13.32 11.91
N GLY A 89 -2.71 14.03 11.89
CA GLY A 89 -2.93 15.16 10.98
C GLY A 89 -3.31 14.78 9.54
N ALA A 90 -3.52 13.49 9.25
CA ALA A 90 -3.92 13.04 7.92
C ALA A 90 -5.07 12.00 7.96
N HIS A 91 -5.92 12.05 6.94
CA HIS A 91 -6.93 11.04 6.67
C HIS A 91 -6.30 9.98 5.77
N ARG A 92 -5.83 8.87 6.35
CA ARG A 92 -5.14 7.78 5.60
C ARG A 92 -5.65 6.38 5.93
N TRP A 93 -6.35 6.27 7.04
CA TRP A 93 -6.75 5.01 7.62
C TRP A 93 -8.25 4.89 7.57
N ILE A 94 -8.74 3.77 7.05
CA ILE A 94 -10.15 3.42 7.15
C ILE A 94 -10.30 2.60 8.42
N VAL A 95 -11.09 3.12 9.35
CA VAL A 95 -11.40 2.46 10.62
C VAL A 95 -12.90 2.26 10.68
N LEU A 96 -13.33 1.04 10.35
CA LEU A 96 -14.72 0.64 10.49
C LEU A 96 -14.98 0.25 11.95
N LYS A 97 -15.82 1.01 12.64
CA LYS A 97 -16.35 0.65 13.96
C LYS A 97 -17.64 -0.12 13.77
N ILE A 98 -17.68 -1.38 14.23
CA ILE A 98 -18.89 -2.19 14.24
C ILE A 98 -19.20 -2.50 15.71
N GLY A 99 -20.13 -1.76 16.30
CA GLY A 99 -20.44 -1.84 17.74
C GLY A 99 -19.27 -1.39 18.62
N SER A 100 -18.92 -2.17 19.65
CA SER A 100 -17.82 -1.89 20.58
C SER A 100 -16.43 -2.29 20.04
N HIS A 101 -16.38 -3.03 18.93
CA HIS A 101 -15.13 -3.50 18.34
C HIS A 101 -14.75 -2.64 17.13
N SER A 102 -13.52 -2.12 17.15
CA SER A 102 -12.92 -1.46 15.98
C SER A 102 -12.22 -2.50 15.13
N LEU A 103 -12.56 -2.59 13.84
CA LEU A 103 -11.80 -3.40 12.88
C LEU A 103 -10.35 -2.89 12.79
N PRO A 104 -9.41 -3.75 12.35
CA PRO A 104 -8.05 -3.32 12.06
C PRO A 104 -8.08 -2.12 11.11
N ALA A 105 -7.29 -1.10 11.42
CA ALA A 105 -7.18 0.05 10.55
C ALA A 105 -6.56 -0.41 9.23
N ILE A 106 -7.26 -0.21 8.12
CA ILE A 106 -6.79 -0.59 6.79
C ILE A 106 -6.23 0.68 6.14
N GLN A 107 -5.02 0.59 5.59
CA GLN A 107 -4.39 1.66 4.84
C GLN A 107 -4.48 1.35 3.34
N PRO A 108 -5.37 2.03 2.58
CA PRO A 108 -5.56 1.75 1.16
C PRO A 108 -4.32 2.00 0.30
N SER A 109 -3.45 2.93 0.70
CA SER A 109 -2.20 3.23 -0.03
C SER A 109 -1.24 2.03 -0.07
N GLU A 110 -1.27 1.15 0.94
CA GLU A 110 -0.50 -0.11 0.93
C GLU A 110 -1.00 -1.08 -0.13
N PHE A 111 -2.31 -1.26 -0.23
CA PHE A 111 -2.94 -2.09 -1.27
C PHE A 111 -2.75 -1.48 -2.66
N CYS A 112 -2.77 -0.15 -2.76
CA CYS A 112 -2.55 0.57 -4.00
C CYS A 112 -1.19 0.21 -4.62
N LYS A 113 -0.10 0.13 -3.84
CA LYS A 113 1.23 -0.27 -4.34
C LYS A 113 1.18 -1.61 -5.10
N LEU A 114 0.56 -2.62 -4.51
CA LEU A 114 0.46 -3.95 -5.12
C LEU A 114 -0.48 -3.94 -6.34
N ALA A 115 -1.63 -3.28 -6.24
CA ALA A 115 -2.60 -3.20 -7.32
C ALA A 115 -2.04 -2.47 -8.55
N TYR A 116 -1.33 -1.36 -8.32
CA TYR A 116 -0.64 -0.59 -9.33
C TYR A 116 0.46 -1.41 -10.04
N ILE A 117 1.31 -2.10 -9.28
CA ILE A 117 2.37 -2.98 -9.84
C ILE A 117 1.74 -4.04 -10.75
N LEU A 118 0.67 -4.70 -10.30
CA LEU A 118 -0.01 -5.74 -11.08
C LEU A 118 -0.66 -5.17 -12.36
N ALA A 119 -1.34 -4.04 -12.25
CA ALA A 119 -1.98 -3.39 -13.40
C ALA A 119 -0.94 -2.91 -14.41
N LEU A 120 0.16 -2.33 -13.93
CA LEU A 120 1.26 -1.87 -14.78
C LEU A 120 1.95 -3.04 -15.48
N ALA A 121 2.26 -4.12 -14.75
CA ALA A 121 2.85 -5.34 -15.33
C ALA A 121 1.94 -5.96 -16.41
N TRP A 122 0.64 -6.02 -16.15
CA TRP A 122 -0.32 -6.54 -17.13
C TRP A 122 -0.47 -5.63 -18.35
N TYR A 123 -0.48 -4.32 -18.15
CA TYR A 123 -0.48 -3.35 -19.26
C TYR A 123 0.80 -3.43 -20.10
N LEU A 124 1.94 -3.66 -19.44
CA LEU A 124 3.26 -3.79 -20.09
C LEU A 124 3.41 -5.09 -20.88
N ARG A 125 2.66 -6.14 -20.52
CA ARG A 125 2.73 -7.47 -21.13
C ARG A 125 2.31 -7.48 -22.61
N TYR A 126 1.38 -6.62 -23.02
CA TYR A 126 0.71 -6.74 -24.32
C TYR A 126 1.27 -5.83 -25.43
N ARG A 127 2.20 -4.89 -25.15
CA ARG A 127 2.80 -4.10 -26.24
C ARG A 127 4.25 -4.50 -26.50
N SER A 128 4.52 -4.82 -27.75
CA SER A 128 5.84 -5.17 -28.27
C SER A 128 6.71 -3.95 -28.63
N ASN A 129 6.20 -2.72 -28.52
CA ASN A 129 6.88 -1.52 -28.99
C ASN A 129 6.79 -0.35 -27.99
N TYR A 130 7.56 -0.43 -26.90
CA TYR A 130 7.81 0.69 -25.97
C TYR A 130 8.93 1.63 -26.44
N SER A 131 9.42 1.46 -27.67
CA SER A 131 10.46 2.30 -28.28
C SER A 131 10.00 3.71 -28.65
N ARG A 132 8.67 3.94 -28.69
CA ARG A 132 8.07 5.23 -29.07
C ARG A 132 7.56 5.96 -27.83
N PHE A 133 7.85 7.25 -27.70
CA PHE A 133 7.42 8.10 -26.57
C PHE A 133 5.91 8.02 -26.28
N ARG A 134 5.08 7.96 -27.34
CA ARG A 134 3.62 7.78 -27.23
C ARG A 134 3.18 6.49 -26.52
N ALA A 135 4.01 5.45 -26.52
CA ALA A 135 3.73 4.20 -25.81
C ALA A 135 4.00 4.30 -24.29
N LEU A 136 4.76 5.30 -23.83
CA LEU A 136 5.02 5.57 -22.40
C LEU A 136 3.94 6.42 -21.75
N VAL A 137 3.10 7.13 -22.52
CA VAL A 137 2.03 7.98 -21.99
C VAL A 137 1.00 7.16 -21.20
N GLY A 138 0.64 5.97 -21.69
CA GLY A 138 -0.29 5.05 -21.01
C GLY A 138 0.18 4.62 -19.60
N PRO A 139 1.36 3.98 -19.45
CA PRO A 139 1.85 3.57 -18.15
C PRO A 139 2.17 4.77 -17.24
N PHE A 140 2.60 5.91 -17.81
CA PHE A 140 2.77 7.14 -17.04
C PHE A 140 1.44 7.64 -16.45
N ALA A 141 0.38 7.72 -17.25
CA ALA A 141 -0.95 8.12 -16.75
C ALA A 141 -1.50 7.16 -15.69
N LEU A 142 -1.29 5.85 -15.86
CA LEU A 142 -1.66 4.83 -14.88
C LEU A 142 -0.91 4.98 -13.55
N THR A 143 0.30 5.53 -13.57
CA THR A 143 1.12 5.75 -12.36
C THR A 143 0.81 7.10 -11.71
N LEU A 144 0.63 8.13 -12.54
CA LEU A 144 0.38 9.49 -12.11
C LEU A 144 -0.93 9.61 -11.32
N LEU A 145 -1.97 8.89 -11.75
CA LEU A 145 -3.28 8.91 -11.09
C LEU A 145 -3.17 8.55 -9.59
N PRO A 146 -2.71 7.35 -9.17
CA PRO A 146 -2.63 7.00 -7.75
C PRO A 146 -1.59 7.84 -7.02
N MET A 147 -0.49 8.24 -7.66
CA MET A 147 0.52 9.12 -7.04
C MET A 147 -0.07 10.45 -6.61
N VAL A 148 -0.85 11.11 -7.48
CA VAL A 148 -1.50 12.38 -7.17
C VAL A 148 -2.49 12.19 -6.03
N LEU A 149 -3.31 11.15 -6.07
CA LEU A 149 -4.28 10.87 -5.00
C LEU A 149 -3.58 10.68 -3.65
N ILE A 150 -2.51 9.89 -3.59
CA ILE A 150 -1.75 9.63 -2.36
C ILE A 150 -1.01 10.90 -1.87
N LEU A 151 -0.53 11.73 -2.79
CA LEU A 151 0.08 13.02 -2.44
C LEU A 151 -0.93 13.96 -1.75
N LEU A 152 -2.21 13.90 -2.14
CA LEU A 152 -3.29 14.66 -1.50
C LEU A 152 -3.71 14.10 -0.12
N GLU A 153 -3.36 12.84 0.18
CA GLU A 153 -3.48 12.16 1.49
C GLU A 153 -2.29 12.43 2.43
N PRO A 154 -1.57 13.54 2.20
CA PRO A 154 -0.16 13.80 2.57
C PRO A 154 0.82 12.62 2.76
N ASP A 155 0.68 11.46 2.09
CA ASP A 155 1.58 10.32 2.32
C ASP A 155 2.82 10.35 1.40
N LEU A 156 3.77 11.22 1.75
CA LEU A 156 5.01 11.42 0.98
C LEU A 156 5.86 10.15 0.90
N GLY A 157 5.90 9.35 1.96
CA GLY A 157 6.70 8.12 2.00
C GLY A 157 6.26 7.12 0.94
N THR A 158 4.95 6.95 0.75
CA THR A 158 4.42 6.04 -0.27
C THR A 158 4.71 6.56 -1.69
N VAL A 159 4.56 7.86 -1.95
CA VAL A 159 4.84 8.45 -3.27
C VAL A 159 6.32 8.30 -3.65
N MET A 160 7.24 8.56 -2.70
CA MET A 160 8.68 8.42 -2.93
C MET A 160 9.08 6.98 -3.29
N LEU A 161 8.37 5.97 -2.78
CA LEU A 161 8.63 4.56 -3.11
C LEU A 161 8.04 4.14 -4.47
N MET A 162 6.92 4.74 -4.90
CA MET A 162 6.29 4.38 -6.17
C MET A 162 7.11 4.83 -7.38
N MET A 163 7.85 5.93 -7.29
CA MET A 163 8.70 6.45 -8.38
C MET A 163 9.78 5.44 -8.81
N PRO A 164 10.67 4.93 -7.92
CA PRO A 164 11.62 3.89 -8.26
C PRO A 164 10.97 2.64 -8.86
N VAL A 165 9.84 2.19 -8.30
CA VAL A 165 9.12 1.01 -8.79
C VAL A 165 8.64 1.20 -10.23
N PHE A 166 8.11 2.37 -10.56
CA PHE A 166 7.72 2.72 -11.93
C PHE A 166 8.90 2.62 -12.90
N PHE A 167 10.04 3.20 -12.53
CA PHE A 167 11.24 3.17 -13.35
C PHE A 167 11.76 1.75 -13.55
N THR A 168 11.81 0.94 -12.49
CA THR A 168 12.20 -0.46 -12.58
C THR A 168 11.28 -1.25 -13.51
N MET A 169 9.96 -1.06 -13.41
CA MET A 169 8.99 -1.74 -14.29
C MET A 169 9.15 -1.37 -15.75
N LEU A 170 9.33 -0.08 -16.06
CA LEU A 170 9.57 0.37 -17.44
C LEU A 170 10.90 -0.16 -18.00
N PHE A 171 11.95 -0.18 -17.17
CA PHE A 171 13.24 -0.74 -17.55
C PHE A 171 13.14 -2.23 -17.89
N VAL A 172 12.47 -3.02 -17.03
CA VAL A 172 12.25 -4.46 -17.25
C VAL A 172 11.39 -4.74 -18.48
N ALA A 173 10.43 -3.86 -18.78
CA ALA A 173 9.60 -3.96 -19.99
C ALA A 173 10.34 -3.58 -21.30
N GLY A 174 11.60 -3.18 -21.23
CA GLY A 174 12.42 -2.83 -22.39
C GLY A 174 12.25 -1.38 -22.88
N ALA A 175 11.77 -0.46 -22.02
CA ALA A 175 11.77 0.96 -22.36
C ALA A 175 13.20 1.50 -22.50
N ARG A 176 13.43 2.35 -23.51
CA ARG A 176 14.74 2.97 -23.71
C ARG A 176 15.03 3.95 -22.57
N ILE A 177 16.15 3.77 -21.87
CA ILE A 177 16.62 4.63 -20.76
C ILE A 177 16.59 6.14 -21.15
N LYS A 178 16.85 6.47 -22.41
CA LYS A 178 16.79 7.86 -22.93
C LYS A 178 15.41 8.52 -22.80
N HIS A 179 14.32 7.77 -22.97
CA HIS A 179 12.96 8.29 -22.81
C HIS A 179 12.58 8.37 -21.32
N LEU A 180 13.16 7.48 -20.52
CA LEU A 180 12.98 7.43 -19.08
C LEU A 180 13.60 8.66 -18.39
N ALA A 181 14.80 9.06 -18.82
CA ALA A 181 15.51 10.23 -18.32
C ALA A 181 14.90 11.57 -18.78
N MET A 182 14.07 11.59 -19.82
CA MET A 182 13.37 12.80 -20.29
C MET A 182 12.09 13.11 -19.48
N ILE A 183 11.57 12.12 -18.74
CA ILE A 183 10.35 12.26 -17.92
C ILE A 183 10.67 12.81 -16.52
N VAL A 184 11.94 12.71 -16.09
CA VAL A 184 12.45 13.25 -14.82
C VAL A 184 12.84 14.71 -14.97
#